data_AF-A0A1B0BX24-F1
#
_entry.id   AF-A0A1B0BX24-F1
#
_cell.length_a   1.000
_cell.length_b   1.000
_cell.length_c   1.000
_cell.angle_alpha   90.00
_cell.angle_beta   90.00
_cell.angle_gamma   90.00
#
_symmetry.space_group_name_H-M   'P 1'
#
loop_
_entity.id
_entity.type
_entity.pdbx_description
1 polymer ?
#
loop_
_entity_poly.entity_id
_entity_poly.type
_entity_poly.pdbx_seq_one_letter_code
_entity_poly.pdbx_strand_id
1 'polypeptide(L)'
;MEISIKWNICRVCLQEEPDQRDGSSGGQMHNLFDNDKEEISKALYECAGLTLRTDDNLPQKICRRCMTFLGYALNFRRTCRESEEYLNSVIQLALSPSNIIRERKSETKEDHLKFSMMCDNKPFDPNWKLPN
;
A
#
# COMPACT_ATOMS: atom_id res chain seq x y z
N MET A 1 -2.10 34.62 17.52
CA MET A 1 -0.95 34.44 16.60
C MET A 1 -1.07 33.02 16.08
N GLU A 2 -1.52 32.85 14.84
CA GLU A 2 -1.61 31.54 14.20
C GLU A 2 -0.23 31.17 13.65
N ILE A 3 0.29 30.02 14.03
CA ILE A 3 1.55 29.50 13.50
C ILE A 3 1.20 28.65 12.27
N SER A 4 1.50 29.16 11.07
CA SER A 4 1.38 28.37 9.84
C SER A 4 2.64 27.51 9.68
N ILE A 5 2.53 26.20 9.96
CA ILE A 5 3.64 25.25 9.80
C ILE A 5 3.61 24.70 8.37
N LYS A 6 4.65 25.00 7.59
CA LYS A 6 4.86 24.39 6.27
C LYS A 6 5.66 23.10 6.41
N TRP A 7 5.00 21.96 6.27
CA TRP A 7 5.65 20.65 6.29
C TRP A 7 6.36 20.37 4.97
N ASN A 8 7.64 19.97 5.04
CA ASN A 8 8.40 19.44 3.90
C ASN A 8 8.82 17.97 4.12
N ILE A 9 7.98 17.21 4.83
CA ILE A 9 8.23 15.82 5.22
C ILE A 9 7.09 14.90 4.79
N CYS A 10 7.41 13.62 4.62
CA CYS A 10 6.45 12.57 4.34
C CYS A 10 5.59 12.27 5.57
N ARG A 11 4.26 12.19 5.39
CA ARG A 11 3.30 11.87 6.45
C ARG A 11 3.48 10.48 7.07
N VAL A 12 4.10 9.55 6.34
CA VAL A 12 4.25 8.15 6.77
C VAL A 12 5.61 7.90 7.43
N CYS A 13 6.70 8.31 6.79
CA CYS A 13 8.06 8.01 7.26
C CYS A 13 8.84 9.20 7.82
N LEU A 14 8.23 10.40 7.83
CA LEU A 14 8.81 11.66 8.32
C LEU A 14 10.10 12.10 7.59
N GLN A 15 10.47 11.44 6.48
CA GLN A 15 11.62 11.83 5.67
C GLN A 15 11.32 13.12 4.89
N GLU A 16 12.30 14.01 4.82
CA GLU A 16 12.23 15.28 4.11
C GLU A 16 12.19 15.10 2.57
N GLU A 17 11.59 16.07 1.87
CA GLU A 17 11.67 16.17 0.40
C GLU A 17 13.08 16.67 0.05
N PRO A 18 13.89 15.93 -0.71
CA PRO A 18 15.23 16.38 -1.07
C PRO A 18 15.15 17.67 -1.89
N ASP A 19 16.03 18.62 -1.59
CA ASP A 19 16.11 19.87 -2.34
C ASP A 19 16.48 19.59 -3.81
N GLN A 20 15.68 20.10 -4.75
CA GLN A 20 15.83 19.89 -6.19
C GLN A 20 17.15 20.41 -6.81
N ARG A 21 18.08 20.94 -6.01
CA ARG A 21 19.37 21.47 -6.47
C ARG A 21 20.43 20.39 -6.62
N ASP A 22 20.27 19.28 -5.92
CA ASP A 22 21.07 18.08 -6.13
C ASP A 22 20.26 17.20 -7.08
N GLY A 23 20.79 16.90 -8.27
CA GLY A 23 20.12 16.11 -9.31
C GLY A 23 19.86 14.64 -8.94
N SER A 24 19.76 14.35 -7.65
CA SER A 24 19.41 13.10 -7.03
C SER A 24 17.92 12.81 -7.24
N SER A 25 17.63 11.68 -7.91
CA SER A 25 16.26 11.22 -8.28
C SER A 25 15.35 10.86 -7.09
N GLY A 26 15.73 11.21 -5.86
CA GLY A 26 14.89 11.09 -4.67
C GLY A 26 14.23 12.43 -4.38
N GLY A 27 12.94 12.55 -4.08
CA GLY A 27 11.85 11.62 -4.24
C GLY A 27 10.61 12.50 -4.31
N GLN A 28 9.97 12.52 -5.46
CA GLN A 28 8.74 13.28 -5.69
C GLN A 28 7.74 12.99 -4.55
N MET A 29 7.33 14.03 -3.83
CA MET A 29 6.23 13.92 -2.91
C MET A 29 4.90 14.12 -3.64
N HIS A 30 3.91 13.34 -3.24
CA HIS A 30 2.55 13.40 -3.77
C HIS A 30 1.62 13.93 -2.69
N ASN A 31 0.70 14.83 -3.05
CA ASN A 31 -0.36 15.27 -2.15
C ASN A 31 -1.32 14.09 -1.87
N LEU A 32 -1.71 13.95 -0.61
CA LEU A 32 -2.64 12.91 -0.14
C LEU A 32 -4.10 13.19 -0.51
N PHE A 33 -4.44 14.44 -0.84
CA PHE A 33 -5.81 14.93 -1.01
C PHE A 33 -6.09 15.57 -2.38
N ASP A 34 -5.19 15.42 -3.37
CA ASP A 34 -5.50 15.84 -4.74
C ASP A 34 -6.65 14.97 -5.30
N ASN A 35 -7.57 15.57 -6.05
CA ASN A 35 -8.88 15.03 -6.46
C ASN A 35 -8.89 13.63 -7.10
N ASP A 36 -7.76 13.16 -7.63
CA ASP A 36 -7.64 11.83 -8.26
C ASP A 36 -7.07 10.75 -7.29
N LYS A 37 -6.92 11.07 -6.00
CA LYS A 37 -6.17 10.26 -5.01
C LYS A 37 -6.92 9.93 -3.72
N GLU A 38 -8.25 10.03 -3.71
CA GLU A 38 -9.09 9.55 -2.58
C GLU A 38 -8.76 8.09 -2.20
N GLU A 39 -8.25 7.31 -3.17
CA GLU A 39 -7.74 5.95 -2.97
C GLU A 39 -6.56 5.85 -2.00
N ILE A 40 -5.68 6.84 -1.89
CA ILE A 40 -4.47 6.75 -1.04
C ILE A 40 -4.85 6.83 0.44
N SER A 41 -5.72 7.77 0.81
CA SER A 41 -6.20 7.91 2.18
C SER A 41 -6.97 6.66 2.63
N LYS A 42 -7.82 6.12 1.76
CA LYS A 42 -8.51 4.85 1.99
C LYS A 42 -7.52 3.70 2.15
N ALA A 43 -6.53 3.58 1.27
CA ALA A 43 -5.53 2.52 1.34
C ALA A 43 -4.72 2.57 2.65
N LEU A 44 -4.31 3.77 3.10
CA LEU A 44 -3.61 3.95 4.37
C LEU A 44 -4.47 3.55 5.56
N TYR A 45 -5.77 3.87 5.54
CA TYR A 45 -6.69 3.41 6.56
C TYR A 45 -6.82 1.88 6.56
N GLU A 46 -7.06 1.27 5.40
CA GLU A 46 -7.29 -0.18 5.32
C GLU A 46 -6.02 -1.01 5.58
N CYS A 47 -4.81 -0.46 5.36
CA CYS A 47 -3.54 -1.16 5.61
C CYS A 47 -2.95 -0.87 6.99
N ALA A 48 -3.11 0.34 7.52
CA ALA A 48 -2.40 0.80 8.71
C ALA A 48 -3.31 1.47 9.77
N GLY A 49 -4.62 1.55 9.53
CA GLY A 49 -5.56 2.22 10.45
C GLY A 49 -5.38 3.73 10.54
N LEU A 50 -4.67 4.35 9.58
CA LEU A 50 -4.38 5.78 9.60
C LEU A 50 -5.52 6.58 8.97
N THR A 51 -6.24 7.35 9.79
CA THR A 51 -7.23 8.34 9.31
C THR A 51 -6.53 9.66 9.02
N LEU A 52 -6.47 10.03 7.75
CA LEU A 52 -5.90 11.30 7.31
C LEU A 52 -6.98 12.38 7.22
N ARG A 53 -6.64 13.60 7.65
CA ARG A 53 -7.53 14.76 7.60
C ARG A 53 -6.80 15.98 7.04
N THR A 54 -7.53 16.86 6.36
CA THR A 54 -6.98 18.11 5.82
C THR A 54 -6.89 19.22 6.88
N ASP A 55 -7.63 19.09 7.98
CA ASP A 55 -7.75 20.09 9.05
C ASP A 55 -6.90 19.77 10.29
N ASP A 56 -6.00 18.77 10.21
CA ASP A 56 -5.20 18.32 11.36
C ASP A 56 -3.86 19.06 11.55
N ASN A 57 -3.53 20.03 10.69
CA ASN A 57 -2.26 20.76 10.68
C ASN A 57 -1.00 19.87 10.58
N LEU A 58 -1.13 18.64 10.07
CA LEU A 58 -0.04 17.68 9.92
C LEU A 58 0.38 17.56 8.43
N PRO A 59 1.49 16.86 8.10
CA PRO A 59 1.94 16.75 6.71
C PRO A 59 0.87 16.17 5.77
N GLN A 60 0.66 16.82 4.64
CA GLN A 60 -0.36 16.47 3.64
C GLN A 60 0.25 15.78 2.40
N LYS A 61 1.51 15.34 2.51
CA LYS A 61 2.28 14.74 1.42
C LYS A 61 2.79 13.34 1.80
N ILE A 62 2.91 12.47 0.82
CA ILE A 62 3.52 11.14 0.93
C ILE A 62 4.65 11.02 -0.09
N CYS A 63 5.80 10.46 0.31
CA CYS A 63 6.90 10.22 -0.62
C CYS A 63 6.66 8.96 -1.45
N ARG A 64 7.25 8.90 -2.65
CA ARG A 64 7.17 7.75 -3.56
C ARG A 64 7.48 6.40 -2.90
N ARG A 65 8.49 6.35 -2.02
CA ARG A 65 8.86 5.10 -1.30
C ARG A 65 7.70 4.56 -0.45
N CYS A 66 7.03 5.44 0.30
CA CYS A 66 5.88 5.05 1.12
C CYS A 66 4.67 4.66 0.26
N MET A 67 4.46 5.32 -0.89
CA MET A 67 3.45 4.88 -1.85
C MET A 67 3.73 3.48 -2.41
N THR A 68 4.98 3.17 -2.74
CA THR A 68 5.36 1.83 -3.21
C THR A 68 5.10 0.77 -2.14
N PHE A 69 5.49 1.02 -0.88
CA PHE A 69 5.17 0.10 0.22
C PHE A 69 3.67 -0.06 0.46
N LEU A 70 2.89 1.02 0.33
CA LEU A 70 1.45 0.95 0.44
C LEU A 70 0.84 0.03 -0.64
N GLY A 71 1.35 0.12 -1.88
CA GLY A 71 0.98 -0.80 -2.96
C GLY A 71 1.29 -2.26 -2.63
N TYR A 72 2.48 -2.54 -2.08
CA TYR A 72 2.83 -3.90 -1.62
C TYR A 72 1.92 -4.40 -0.50
N ALA A 73 1.59 -3.55 0.47
CA ALA A 73 0.68 -3.91 1.56
C ALA A 73 -0.73 -4.23 1.06
N LEU A 74 -1.25 -3.43 0.11
CA LEU A 74 -2.56 -3.67 -0.52
C LEU A 74 -2.58 -5.01 -1.26
N ASN A 75 -1.55 -5.30 -2.04
CA ASN A 75 -1.45 -6.55 -2.80
C ASN A 75 -1.35 -7.74 -1.87
N PHE A 76 -0.47 -7.69 -0.87
CA PHE A 76 -0.37 -8.74 0.14
C PHE A 76 -1.72 -9.00 0.81
N ARG A 77 -2.44 -7.94 1.21
CA ARG A 77 -3.78 -8.06 1.79
C ARG A 77 -4.78 -8.69 0.82
N ARG A 78 -4.79 -8.30 -0.46
CA ARG A 78 -5.65 -8.90 -1.49
C ARG A 78 -5.35 -10.40 -1.61
N THR A 79 -4.08 -10.77 -1.78
CA THR A 79 -3.66 -12.18 -1.90
C THR A 79 -4.08 -13.01 -0.70
N CYS A 80 -3.94 -12.49 0.52
CA CYS A 80 -4.43 -13.19 1.73
C CYS A 80 -5.94 -13.42 1.68
N ARG A 81 -6.74 -12.42 1.30
CA ARG A 81 -8.20 -12.53 1.23
C ARG A 81 -8.65 -13.53 0.18
N GLU A 82 -8.09 -13.45 -1.04
CA GLU A 82 -8.39 -14.39 -2.12
C GLU A 82 -7.99 -15.82 -1.77
N SER A 83 -6.85 -15.99 -1.09
CA SER A 83 -6.40 -17.30 -0.62
C SER A 83 -7.36 -17.87 0.43
N GLU A 84 -7.79 -17.04 1.38
CA GLU A 84 -8.75 -17.42 2.42
C GLU A 84 -10.12 -17.80 1.83
N GLU A 85 -10.64 -17.00 0.89
CA GLU A 85 -11.89 -17.29 0.18
C GLU A 85 -11.79 -18.61 -0.60
N TYR A 86 -10.67 -18.83 -1.29
CA TYR A 86 -10.42 -20.06 -2.01
C TYR A 86 -10.36 -21.27 -1.07
N LEU A 87 -9.59 -21.20 0.01
CA LEU A 87 -9.46 -22.30 0.98
C LEU A 87 -10.81 -22.63 1.62
N ASN A 88 -11.61 -21.61 1.98
CA ASN A 88 -12.96 -21.82 2.48
C ASN A 88 -13.85 -22.50 1.44
N SER A 89 -13.76 -22.12 0.15
CA SER A 89 -14.52 -22.79 -0.90
C SER A 89 -14.15 -24.26 -1.06
N VAL A 90 -12.85 -24.60 -0.93
CA VAL A 90 -12.36 -25.99 -0.97
C VAL A 90 -12.92 -26.80 0.19
N ILE A 91 -12.94 -26.23 1.40
CA ILE A 91 -13.54 -26.87 2.58
C ILE A 91 -15.03 -27.12 2.36
N GLN A 92 -15.78 -26.13 1.87
CA GLN A 92 -17.22 -26.30 1.61
C GLN A 92 -17.49 -27.41 0.58
N LEU A 93 -16.68 -27.47 -0.50
CA LEU A 93 -16.78 -28.55 -1.48
C LEU A 93 -16.44 -29.92 -0.90
N ALA A 94 -15.41 -30.02 -0.05
CA ALA A 94 -15.04 -31.26 0.62
C ALA A 94 -16.15 -31.77 1.56
N LEU A 95 -16.92 -30.85 2.16
CA LEU A 95 -18.05 -31.17 3.04
C LEU A 95 -19.35 -31.46 2.29
N SER A 96 -19.49 -31.02 1.03
CA SER A 96 -20.66 -31.29 0.18
C SER A 96 -20.25 -32.03 -1.11
N PRO A 97 -20.35 -33.37 -1.17
CA PRO A 97 -19.88 -34.17 -2.32
C PRO A 97 -20.58 -33.93 -3.67
N SER A 98 -21.48 -32.95 -3.78
CA SER A 98 -22.42 -32.82 -4.90
C SER A 98 -22.27 -31.56 -5.76
N ASN A 99 -21.25 -30.70 -5.58
CA ASN A 99 -21.11 -29.46 -6.37
C ASN A 99 -19.86 -29.40 -7.26
N ILE A 100 -20.10 -29.02 -8.54
CA ILE A 100 -19.19 -28.96 -9.68
C ILE A 100 -18.18 -27.80 -9.54
N ILE A 101 -16.93 -28.08 -9.92
CA ILE A 101 -15.78 -27.16 -9.93
C ILE A 101 -16.12 -25.89 -10.75
N ARG A 102 -16.04 -24.71 -10.13
CA ARG A 102 -16.02 -23.42 -10.85
C ARG A 102 -14.58 -23.06 -11.18
N GLU A 103 -14.26 -23.03 -12.47
CA GLU A 103 -12.95 -22.60 -12.96
C GLU A 103 -12.69 -21.11 -12.65
N ARG A 104 -11.45 -20.80 -12.26
CA ARG A 104 -10.98 -19.43 -12.01
C ARG A 104 -11.04 -18.60 -13.30
N LYS A 105 -11.67 -17.42 -13.27
CA LYS A 105 -11.29 -16.34 -14.20
C LYS A 105 -9.92 -15.84 -13.78
N SER A 106 -8.92 -16.06 -14.64
CA SER A 106 -7.57 -15.52 -14.50
C SER A 106 -7.61 -13.99 -14.48
N GLU A 107 -7.11 -13.37 -13.41
CA GLU A 107 -6.72 -11.96 -13.45
C GLU A 107 -5.69 -11.76 -14.58
N THR A 108 -5.86 -10.65 -15.30
CA THR A 108 -5.13 -10.30 -16.50
C THR A 108 -3.62 -10.22 -16.24
N LYS A 109 -2.83 -10.84 -17.14
CA LYS A 109 -1.35 -10.90 -17.10
C LYS A 109 -0.65 -9.53 -16.93
N GLU A 110 -1.37 -8.43 -17.15
CA GLU A 110 -0.90 -7.05 -17.07
C GLU A 110 -0.54 -6.62 -15.63
N ASP A 111 -1.29 -7.11 -14.63
CA ASP A 111 -1.04 -6.77 -13.22
C ASP A 111 0.16 -7.53 -12.65
N HIS A 112 0.37 -8.77 -13.09
CA HIS A 112 1.54 -9.59 -12.75
C HIS A 112 2.83 -9.05 -13.39
N LEU A 113 2.78 -8.52 -14.62
CA LEU A 113 3.98 -8.03 -15.32
C LEU A 113 4.52 -6.73 -14.71
N LYS A 114 3.66 -5.83 -14.22
CA LYS A 114 4.09 -4.63 -13.50
C LYS A 114 4.79 -4.96 -12.17
N PHE A 115 4.46 -6.10 -11.56
CA PHE A 115 4.96 -6.49 -10.25
C PHE A 115 6.41 -7.02 -10.26
N SER A 116 6.80 -7.78 -11.28
CA SER A 116 8.17 -8.34 -11.38
C SER A 116 9.26 -7.27 -11.51
N MET A 117 8.91 -6.03 -11.86
CA MET A 117 9.86 -4.97 -12.21
C MET A 117 10.20 -4.01 -11.05
N MET A 118 9.58 -4.14 -9.86
CA MET A 118 9.70 -3.13 -8.79
C MET A 118 10.30 -3.64 -7.47
N CYS A 119 10.65 -4.92 -7.36
CA CYS A 119 11.40 -5.44 -6.22
C CYS A 119 12.86 -4.98 -6.27
N ASP A 120 13.15 -3.83 -5.67
CA ASP A 120 14.46 -3.66 -5.02
C ASP A 120 14.57 -4.77 -3.97
N ASN A 121 15.34 -5.80 -4.30
CA ASN A 121 15.63 -6.99 -3.52
C ASN A 121 16.26 -6.64 -2.16
N LYS A 122 15.48 -6.12 -1.20
CA LYS A 122 15.84 -6.28 0.21
C LYS A 122 15.32 -7.65 0.66
N PRO A 123 16.21 -8.58 1.04
CA PRO A 123 15.80 -9.86 1.59
C PRO A 123 14.84 -9.63 2.75
N PHE A 124 13.83 -10.50 2.87
CA PHE A 124 13.08 -10.64 4.11
C PHE A 124 14.07 -10.79 5.26
N ASP A 125 13.99 -9.93 6.27
CA ASP A 125 14.84 -10.03 7.46
C ASP A 125 14.42 -11.30 8.22
N PRO A 126 15.25 -12.35 8.29
CA PRO A 126 14.91 -13.58 9.00
C PRO A 126 14.75 -13.34 10.51
N ASN A 127 15.22 -12.21 11.03
CA ASN A 127 15.07 -11.82 12.43
C ASN A 127 13.86 -10.88 12.66
N TRP A 128 13.02 -10.65 11.65
CA TRP A 128 11.80 -9.87 11.83
C TRP A 128 10.92 -10.47 12.93
N LYS A 129 10.64 -9.67 13.94
CA LYS A 129 9.67 -9.97 15.01
C LYS A 129 8.51 -9.00 14.89
N LEU A 130 7.31 -9.47 15.20
CA LEU A 130 6.16 -8.57 15.37
C LEU A 130 6.51 -7.54 16.47
N PRO A 131 6.25 -6.25 16.25
CA PRO A 131 6.34 -5.26 17.31
C PRO A 131 5.40 -5.67 18.45
N ASN A 132 5.90 -5.64 19.69
CA ASN A 132 5.11 -5.89 20.90
C ASN A 132 4.06 -4.80 21.12
#